data_AF-A0A4Q2D6X0-F1
#
_entry.id   AF-A0A4Q2D6X0-F1
#
_cell.length_a   1.000
_cell.length_b   1.000
_cell.length_c   1.000
_cell.angle_alpha   90.00
_cell.angle_beta   90.00
_cell.angle_gamma   90.00
#
_symmetry.space_group_name_H-M   'P 1'
#
loop_
_entity.id
_entity.type
_entity.pdbx_description
1 polymer ?
#
loop_
_entity_poly.entity_id
_entity_poly.type
_entity_poly.pdbx_seq_one_letter_code
_entity_poly.pdbx_strand_id
1 'polypeptide(L)'
;MAVRDISEAYQTIPLHRLQWPATVVNVGVDLFCVDPFAAFGARPSGRVFGTVADTLADLLCWRGMGPVTKWVDDFVFFRVRREFLGDFNRTRGDWSRLVGTVGGMRQARGRIWYEGGCWPGGEVVELFEDCQFSLRDCSVGVAGLDGDYAYGLQDVDDFSSLLGVPWETSKDQPFASGGEYIGLHWDLQDKSVSLSSAKKGKYMDAIAEWQRKTTYSLLEVQQLYGKLLHATLVVPAGRARLTGLETMLGLYSNRPFALRHPPSSVRQDLEWWLSILCRTSVYQSISSMFPTRLTDYGAFSDASSGVGIAIVIGDQWRAWRLLPGWKSRDGEKDIQWAEAVGFELLILALTGGSAAGTNFRVFGDNHGVVEGWRNFRSRNTAVNNVFKRILNHLKGYGSVECVYPSYVRSGNNPADAPSRAQYPNQSRLLPLVPIPSQLQHFIIDATEPLTPSERQLWQEGRAPLPSPKPPCESEFADQGEVGGDEYEYLQRFGGTW
;
A
#
# COMPACT_ATOMS: atom_id res chain seq x y z
N MET A 1 21.51 -4.17 9.89
CA MET A 1 20.32 -4.98 10.19
C MET A 1 20.75 -6.40 10.48
N ALA A 2 20.18 -7.03 11.50
CA ALA A 2 20.26 -8.46 11.77
C ALA A 2 18.84 -9.03 11.88
N VAL A 3 18.66 -10.31 11.60
CA VAL A 3 17.36 -10.99 11.67
C VAL A 3 17.52 -12.27 12.46
N ARG A 4 16.57 -12.53 13.37
CA ARG A 4 16.54 -13.74 14.19
C ARG A 4 15.13 -14.31 14.25
N ASP A 5 15.05 -15.61 14.45
CA ASP A 5 13.78 -16.33 14.54
C ASP A 5 13.69 -16.99 15.92
N ILE A 6 12.51 -16.98 16.55
CA ILE A 6 12.29 -17.72 17.80
C ILE A 6 11.95 -19.17 17.45
N SER A 7 12.80 -20.10 17.89
CA SER A 7 12.61 -21.53 17.68
C SER A 7 11.35 -22.00 18.40
N GLU A 8 10.49 -22.73 17.68
CA GLU A 8 9.27 -23.34 18.21
C GLU A 8 8.38 -22.37 19.01
N ALA A 9 8.24 -21.13 18.51
CA ALA A 9 7.54 -20.01 19.15
C ALA A 9 6.31 -20.39 19.99
N TYR A 10 5.36 -21.14 19.42
CA TYR A 10 4.14 -21.51 20.15
C TYR A 10 4.36 -22.55 21.26
N GLN A 11 5.33 -23.46 21.07
CA GLN A 11 5.70 -24.47 22.07
C GLN A 11 6.46 -23.89 23.26
N THR A 12 6.89 -22.62 23.19
CA THR A 12 7.44 -21.89 24.34
C THR A 12 6.34 -21.41 25.31
N ILE A 13 5.07 -21.48 24.92
CA ILE A 13 3.94 -20.92 25.66
C ILE A 13 3.13 -22.02 26.32
N PRO A 14 3.32 -22.29 27.63
CA PRO A 14 2.51 -23.28 28.34
C PRO A 14 1.07 -22.80 28.51
N LEU A 15 0.12 -23.71 28.32
CA LEU A 15 -1.28 -23.50 28.60
C LEU A 15 -1.59 -23.79 30.07
N HIS A 16 -2.52 -23.02 30.63
CA HIS A 16 -3.05 -23.30 31.95
C HIS A 16 -3.76 -24.66 31.94
N ARG A 17 -3.64 -25.45 33.02
CA ARG A 17 -4.19 -26.82 33.10
C ARG A 17 -5.68 -26.93 32.77
N LEU A 18 -6.45 -25.88 33.06
CA LEU A 18 -7.89 -25.80 32.72
C LEU A 18 -8.16 -25.71 31.21
N GLN A 19 -7.16 -25.39 30.40
CA GLN A 19 -7.26 -25.30 28.94
C GLN A 19 -6.89 -26.61 28.24
N TRP A 20 -6.20 -27.53 28.93
CA TRP A 20 -5.77 -28.83 28.38
C TRP A 20 -6.90 -29.68 27.77
N PRO A 21 -8.13 -29.70 28.32
CA PRO A 21 -9.22 -30.41 27.66
C PRO A 21 -9.51 -29.94 26.23
N ALA A 22 -9.17 -28.70 25.88
CA ALA A 22 -9.37 -28.13 24.54
C ALA A 22 -8.24 -28.47 23.55
N THR A 23 -7.14 -29.09 24.00
CA THR A 23 -5.97 -29.46 23.18
C THR A 23 -5.80 -30.97 23.03
N VAL A 24 -6.82 -31.75 23.38
CA VAL A 24 -6.83 -33.19 23.17
C VAL A 24 -6.88 -33.50 21.68
N VAL A 25 -5.90 -34.26 21.19
CA VAL A 25 -5.82 -34.74 19.81
C VAL A 25 -5.90 -36.25 19.81
N ASN A 26 -6.77 -36.82 18.97
CA ASN A 26 -6.77 -38.25 18.70
C ASN A 26 -5.67 -38.58 17.67
N VAL A 27 -4.72 -39.43 18.05
CA VAL A 27 -3.60 -39.85 17.21
C VAL A 27 -3.65 -41.34 16.86
N GLY A 28 -4.74 -42.05 17.20
CA GLY A 28 -4.87 -43.49 16.94
C GLY A 28 -6.28 -44.05 17.14
N VAL A 29 -6.40 -45.38 17.17
CA VAL A 29 -7.71 -46.04 17.39
C VAL A 29 -8.21 -45.81 18.81
N ASP A 30 -7.30 -45.69 19.80
CA ASP A 30 -7.61 -45.45 21.22
C ASP A 30 -6.52 -44.61 21.94
N LEU A 31 -5.80 -43.76 21.19
CA LEU A 31 -4.70 -42.96 21.75
C LEU A 31 -5.01 -41.46 21.64
N PHE A 32 -5.13 -40.82 22.80
CA PHE A 32 -5.36 -39.39 22.91
C PHE A 32 -4.17 -38.74 23.58
N CYS A 33 -3.65 -37.68 22.95
CA CYS A 33 -2.58 -36.87 23.50
C CYS A 33 -3.12 -35.48 23.86
N VAL A 34 -2.56 -34.89 24.91
CA VAL A 34 -2.78 -33.49 25.28
C VAL A 34 -1.52 -32.73 24.89
N ASP A 35 -1.68 -31.67 24.09
CA ASP A 35 -0.61 -30.68 23.92
C ASP A 35 -0.74 -29.63 25.06
N PRO A 36 0.21 -29.57 26.01
CA PRO A 36 0.13 -28.61 27.10
C PRO A 36 0.60 -27.22 26.68
N PHE A 37 0.95 -26.99 25.42
CA PHE A 37 1.42 -25.71 24.88
C PHE A 37 0.46 -25.11 23.86
N ALA A 38 0.71 -23.85 23.48
CA ALA A 38 -0.07 -23.22 22.43
C ALA A 38 0.15 -23.97 21.10
N ALA A 39 -0.94 -24.32 20.42
CA ALA A 39 -0.90 -25.08 19.18
C ALA A 39 -0.88 -24.17 17.94
N PHE A 40 -0.20 -24.61 16.88
CA PHE A 40 -0.30 -23.99 15.57
C PHE A 40 -1.72 -24.13 15.01
N GLY A 41 -2.21 -23.10 14.31
CA GLY A 41 -3.56 -23.10 13.70
C GLY A 41 -4.70 -22.81 14.68
N ALA A 42 -4.47 -22.85 15.99
CA ALA A 42 -5.43 -22.36 16.96
C ALA A 42 -5.51 -20.83 16.92
N ARG A 43 -6.73 -20.29 16.79
CA ARG A 43 -6.98 -18.84 16.67
C ARG A 43 -6.32 -17.97 17.77
N PRO A 44 -6.31 -18.36 19.07
CA PRO A 44 -5.72 -17.50 20.09
C PRO A 44 -4.19 -17.53 20.12
N SER A 45 -3.54 -18.58 19.63
CA SER A 45 -2.09 -18.79 19.77
C SER A 45 -1.27 -17.64 19.21
N GLY A 46 -1.64 -17.14 18.02
CA GLY A 46 -0.97 -16.00 17.39
C GLY A 46 -0.98 -14.74 18.24
N ARG A 47 -2.09 -14.45 18.94
CA ARG A 47 -2.19 -13.29 19.82
C ARG A 47 -1.38 -13.48 21.10
N VAL A 48 -1.49 -14.66 21.71
CA VAL A 48 -0.79 -14.95 22.98
C VAL A 48 0.72 -14.85 22.78
N PHE A 49 1.26 -15.52 21.76
CA PHE A 49 2.68 -15.40 21.43
C PHE A 49 3.03 -13.98 20.99
N GLY A 50 2.17 -13.33 20.20
CA GLY A 50 2.35 -11.94 19.79
C GLY A 50 2.63 -11.00 20.96
N THR A 51 1.88 -11.12 22.06
CA THR A 51 2.09 -10.32 23.28
C THR A 51 3.41 -10.61 23.98
N VAL A 52 3.85 -11.87 24.02
CA VAL A 52 5.17 -12.24 24.57
C VAL A 52 6.29 -11.65 23.70
N ALA A 53 6.16 -11.74 22.38
CA ALA A 53 7.11 -11.17 21.44
C ALA A 53 7.15 -9.62 21.51
N ASP A 54 5.99 -8.96 21.67
CA ASP A 54 5.93 -7.50 21.90
C ASP A 54 6.66 -7.13 23.19
N THR A 55 6.42 -7.88 24.29
CA THR A 55 7.10 -7.66 25.58
C THR A 55 8.62 -7.83 25.47
N LEU A 56 9.09 -8.81 24.70
CA LEU A 56 10.51 -9.02 24.47
C LEU A 56 11.13 -7.82 23.72
N ALA A 57 10.46 -7.31 22.68
CA ALA A 57 10.91 -6.13 21.95
C ALA A 57 11.00 -4.90 22.87
N ASP A 58 9.98 -4.67 23.71
CA ASP A 58 9.97 -3.58 24.70
C ASP A 58 11.12 -3.70 25.71
N LEU A 59 11.39 -4.90 26.22
CA LEU A 59 12.49 -5.15 27.16
C LEU A 59 13.87 -4.92 26.52
N LEU A 60 14.05 -5.29 25.25
CA LEU A 60 15.28 -5.02 24.49
C LEU A 60 15.47 -3.51 24.31
N CYS A 61 14.42 -2.79 23.87
CA CYS A 61 14.45 -1.34 23.74
C CYS A 61 14.71 -0.65 25.10
N TRP A 62 14.07 -1.09 26.18
CA TRP A 62 14.30 -0.60 27.55
C TRP A 62 15.75 -0.79 27.99
N ARG A 63 16.36 -1.94 27.64
CA ARG A 63 17.76 -2.23 27.93
C ARG A 63 18.73 -1.34 27.15
N GLY A 64 18.23 -0.64 26.13
CA GLY A 64 18.96 0.29 25.27
C GLY A 64 19.39 -0.30 23.93
N MET A 65 18.91 -1.50 23.58
CA MET A 65 19.22 -2.18 22.32
C MET A 65 18.10 -1.93 21.30
N GLY A 66 18.45 -1.39 20.14
CA GLY A 66 17.49 -1.16 19.06
C GLY A 66 17.93 -0.11 18.05
N PRO A 67 17.04 0.30 17.13
CA PRO A 67 15.62 -0.08 17.05
C PRO A 67 15.39 -1.59 16.81
N VAL A 68 14.31 -2.14 17.39
CA VAL A 68 13.90 -3.56 17.21
C VAL A 68 12.43 -3.60 16.79
N THR A 69 12.11 -4.46 15.82
CA THR A 69 10.72 -4.81 15.52
C THR A 69 10.60 -6.28 15.20
N LYS A 70 9.37 -6.79 15.12
CA LYS A 70 9.09 -8.20 14.87
C LYS A 70 7.82 -8.41 14.06
N TRP A 71 7.75 -9.57 13.43
CA TRP A 71 6.56 -10.10 12.79
C TRP A 71 6.37 -11.54 13.22
N VAL A 72 5.44 -11.76 14.15
CA VAL A 72 5.26 -13.07 14.81
C VAL A 72 6.57 -13.50 15.48
N ASP A 73 7.24 -14.52 14.95
CA ASP A 73 8.47 -15.17 15.42
C ASP A 73 9.74 -14.56 14.82
N ASP A 74 9.63 -13.85 13.69
CA ASP A 74 10.74 -13.16 13.05
C ASP A 74 11.02 -11.81 13.74
N PHE A 75 12.22 -11.62 14.28
CA PHE A 75 12.71 -10.35 14.82
C PHE A 75 13.74 -9.72 13.89
N VAL A 76 13.68 -8.39 13.74
CA VAL A 76 14.67 -7.60 13.03
C VAL A 76 15.26 -6.54 13.94
N PHE A 77 16.59 -6.48 13.93
CA PHE A 77 17.40 -5.61 14.77
C PHE A 77 18.15 -4.60 13.92
N PHE A 78 18.09 -3.34 14.31
CA PHE A 78 18.90 -2.26 13.75
C PHE A 78 19.87 -1.77 14.82
N ARG A 79 21.08 -1.40 14.40
CA ARG A 79 22.12 -0.88 15.29
C ARG A 79 22.65 0.43 14.75
N VAL A 80 23.02 1.33 15.65
CA VAL A 80 23.53 2.66 15.33
C VAL A 80 24.99 2.73 15.73
N ARG A 81 25.82 3.43 14.94
CA ARG A 81 27.22 3.67 15.31
C ARG A 81 27.27 4.55 16.57
N ARG A 82 28.22 4.31 17.47
CA ARG A 82 28.34 5.03 18.74
C ARG A 82 28.44 6.54 18.56
N GLU A 83 29.14 6.99 17.51
CA GLU A 83 29.29 8.41 17.18
C GLU A 83 27.94 9.11 16.89
N PHE A 84 26.96 8.39 16.32
CA PHE A 84 25.64 8.92 15.98
C PHE A 84 24.59 8.63 17.06
N LEU A 85 24.94 7.93 18.14
CA LEU A 85 23.99 7.51 19.17
C LEU A 85 23.28 8.70 19.83
N GLY A 86 24.03 9.76 20.14
CA GLY A 86 23.48 10.98 20.74
C GLY A 86 22.49 11.70 19.81
N ASP A 87 22.83 11.80 18.53
CA ASP A 87 22.00 12.45 17.51
C ASP A 87 20.73 11.66 17.26
N PHE A 88 20.86 10.34 17.15
CA PHE A 88 19.73 9.45 16.96
C PHE A 88 18.77 9.46 18.16
N ASN A 89 19.30 9.50 19.39
CA ASN A 89 18.47 9.62 20.59
C ASN A 89 17.71 10.95 20.67
N ARG A 90 18.25 12.05 20.13
CA ARG A 90 17.50 13.32 20.02
C ARG A 90 16.32 13.15 19.07
N THR A 91 16.54 12.57 17.89
CA THR A 91 15.47 12.28 16.93
C THR A 91 14.40 11.36 17.53
N ARG A 92 14.78 10.30 18.24
CA ARG A 92 13.84 9.42 18.95
C ARG A 92 13.03 10.17 20.00
N GLY A 93 13.66 11.09 20.74
CA GLY A 93 12.98 11.95 21.70
C GLY A 93 11.96 12.88 21.05
N ASP A 94 12.23 13.35 19.83
CA ASP A 94 11.27 14.13 19.04
C ASP A 94 10.06 13.25 18.65
N TRP A 95 10.29 12.03 18.17
CA TRP A 95 9.22 11.08 17.83
C TRP A 95 8.38 10.68 19.04
N SER A 96 9.00 10.42 20.18
CA SER A 96 8.28 10.06 21.40
C SER A 96 7.35 11.18 21.86
N ARG A 97 7.81 12.44 21.80
CA ARG A 97 6.96 13.61 22.07
C ARG A 97 5.81 13.71 21.07
N LEU A 98 6.08 13.51 19.79
CA LEU A 98 5.06 13.56 18.74
C LEU A 98 3.97 12.50 18.96
N VAL A 99 4.37 11.24 19.21
CA VAL A 99 3.46 10.14 19.54
C VAL A 99 2.57 10.50 20.74
N GLY A 100 3.17 11.10 21.78
CA GLY A 100 2.44 11.57 22.95
C GLY A 100 1.40 12.66 22.66
N THR A 101 1.59 13.46 21.60
CA THR A 101 0.68 14.55 21.21
C THR A 101 -0.43 14.16 20.22
N VAL A 102 -0.16 13.28 19.26
CA VAL A 102 -1.09 13.00 18.13
C VAL A 102 -2.14 11.92 18.47
N GLY A 103 -1.88 11.09 19.49
CA GLY A 103 -2.88 10.12 19.98
C GLY A 103 -2.32 8.79 20.49
N GLY A 104 -1.00 8.61 20.43
CA GLY A 104 -0.32 7.46 21.03
C GLY A 104 -0.53 6.13 20.30
N MET A 105 -0.67 5.08 21.08
CA MET A 105 -0.82 3.71 20.60
C MET A 105 -2.15 3.50 19.87
N ARG A 106 -2.07 2.90 18.68
CA ARG A 106 -3.20 2.49 17.85
C ARG A 106 -3.18 0.97 17.68
N GLN A 107 -4.37 0.39 17.51
CA GLN A 107 -4.51 -1.03 17.19
C GLN A 107 -5.38 -1.20 15.95
N ALA A 108 -4.83 -1.83 14.93
CA ALA A 108 -5.56 -2.23 13.72
C ALA A 108 -5.50 -3.75 13.59
N ARG A 109 -6.64 -4.41 13.83
CA ARG A 109 -6.73 -5.88 13.90
C ARG A 109 -5.76 -6.44 14.96
N GLY A 110 -4.82 -7.29 14.56
CA GLY A 110 -3.81 -7.86 15.44
C GLY A 110 -2.50 -7.06 15.54
N ARG A 111 -2.38 -5.92 14.83
CA ARG A 111 -1.16 -5.10 14.81
C ARG A 111 -1.31 -3.88 15.72
N ILE A 112 -0.30 -3.65 16.54
CA ILE A 112 -0.10 -2.43 17.32
C ILE A 112 0.89 -1.53 16.56
N TRP A 113 0.65 -0.22 16.57
CA TRP A 113 1.51 0.80 16.00
C TRP A 113 1.28 2.14 16.71
N TYR A 114 2.15 3.11 16.50
CA TYR A 114 2.11 4.41 17.16
C TYR A 114 1.99 5.53 16.13
N GLU A 115 1.09 6.47 16.35
CA GLU A 115 0.80 7.54 15.41
C GLU A 115 1.85 8.66 15.49
N GLY A 116 2.59 8.88 14.41
CA GLY A 116 3.69 9.84 14.31
C GLY A 116 3.36 11.08 13.47
N GLY A 117 2.10 11.52 13.41
CA GLY A 117 1.64 12.62 12.55
C GLY A 117 1.22 12.16 11.15
N CYS A 118 1.28 13.04 10.16
CA CYS A 118 0.86 12.77 8.78
C CYS A 118 1.95 13.09 7.75
N TRP A 119 2.17 12.19 6.79
CA TRP A 119 2.96 12.46 5.59
C TRP A 119 2.35 13.62 4.79
N PRO A 120 3.11 14.29 3.91
CA PRO A 120 2.59 15.37 3.07
C PRO A 120 1.34 14.99 2.25
N GLY A 121 1.15 13.70 1.93
CA GLY A 121 -0.03 13.18 1.24
C GLY A 121 -1.29 13.01 2.11
N GLY A 122 -1.21 13.38 3.39
CA GLY A 122 -2.28 13.21 4.39
C GLY A 122 -2.38 11.78 4.95
N GLU A 123 -1.46 10.88 4.58
CA GLU A 123 -1.38 9.53 5.14
C GLU A 123 -0.75 9.57 6.52
N VAL A 124 -1.28 8.81 7.47
CA VAL A 124 -0.74 8.74 8.82
C VAL A 124 0.64 8.06 8.83
N VAL A 125 1.58 8.63 9.58
CA VAL A 125 2.88 8.02 9.86
C VAL A 125 2.69 6.93 10.91
N GLU A 126 2.93 5.67 10.54
CA GLU A 126 2.84 4.53 11.44
C GLU A 126 4.22 4.13 11.96
N LEU A 127 4.51 4.42 13.23
CA LEU A 127 5.72 3.97 13.91
C LEU A 127 5.49 2.59 14.55
N PHE A 128 6.53 1.75 14.57
CA PHE A 128 6.45 0.42 15.19
C PHE A 128 6.72 0.43 16.71
N GLU A 129 7.23 1.54 17.25
CA GLU A 129 7.49 1.77 18.67
C GLU A 129 7.17 3.23 19.04
N ASP A 130 6.97 3.50 20.34
CA ASP A 130 6.72 4.85 20.88
C ASP A 130 7.99 5.67 21.10
N CYS A 131 9.16 5.08 20.84
CA CYS A 131 10.47 5.67 21.01
C CYS A 131 10.77 6.19 22.43
N GLN A 132 10.05 5.72 23.46
CA GLN A 132 10.18 6.21 24.84
C GLN A 132 11.59 5.96 25.41
N PHE A 133 12.19 4.81 25.07
CA PHE A 133 13.51 4.44 25.56
C PHE A 133 14.63 4.95 24.65
N SER A 134 15.59 5.66 25.25
CA SER A 134 16.86 6.01 24.61
C SER A 134 17.73 4.78 24.46
N LEU A 135 18.39 4.68 23.31
CA LEU A 135 19.41 3.68 23.06
C LEU A 135 20.65 3.95 23.93
N ARG A 136 21.34 2.88 24.30
CA ARG A 136 22.54 2.93 25.14
C ARG A 136 23.69 2.22 24.43
N ASP A 137 24.91 2.61 24.78
CA ASP A 137 26.07 1.78 24.47
C ASP A 137 26.05 0.57 25.41
N CYS A 138 25.60 -0.56 24.87
CA CYS A 138 25.53 -1.83 25.55
C CYS A 138 26.78 -2.67 25.31
N SER A 139 27.64 -2.28 24.37
CA SER A 139 28.78 -3.08 23.96
C SER A 139 29.83 -3.19 25.08
N VAL A 140 29.89 -4.34 25.74
CA VAL A 140 30.91 -4.59 26.77
C VAL A 140 32.16 -5.15 26.12
N GLY A 141 33.18 -4.31 25.90
CA GLY A 141 34.56 -4.77 25.71
C GLY A 141 34.88 -5.55 24.43
N VAL A 142 34.06 -5.46 23.38
CA VAL A 142 34.33 -6.15 22.10
C VAL A 142 35.30 -5.33 21.24
N ALA A 143 36.47 -5.90 20.94
CA ALA A 143 37.39 -5.37 19.93
C ALA A 143 37.02 -5.93 18.54
N GLY A 144 36.87 -5.06 17.53
CA GLY A 144 36.55 -5.46 16.15
C GLY A 144 35.55 -4.53 15.45
N LEU A 145 35.05 -4.93 14.27
CA LEU A 145 34.10 -4.15 13.45
C LEU A 145 32.76 -3.83 14.16
N ASP A 146 32.36 -4.67 15.11
CA ASP A 146 31.17 -4.43 15.94
C ASP A 146 31.42 -3.38 17.04
N GLY A 147 32.70 -3.08 17.33
CA GLY A 147 33.12 -2.08 18.32
C GLY A 147 32.86 -0.63 17.90
N ASP A 148 32.38 -0.37 16.69
CA ASP A 148 31.91 0.96 16.29
C ASP A 148 30.42 1.18 16.59
N TYR A 149 29.70 0.12 16.95
CA TYR A 149 28.26 0.14 17.14
C TYR A 149 27.87 0.09 18.62
N ALA A 150 26.67 0.59 18.92
CA ALA A 150 26.16 0.66 20.28
C ALA A 150 25.87 -0.71 20.91
N TYR A 151 25.62 -1.75 20.10
CA TYR A 151 25.46 -3.13 20.56
C TYR A 151 25.67 -4.13 19.40
N GLY A 152 25.93 -5.39 19.75
CA GLY A 152 26.06 -6.53 18.84
C GLY A 152 25.09 -7.67 19.19
N LEU A 153 25.16 -8.76 18.42
CA LEU A 153 24.30 -9.93 18.66
C LEU A 153 24.61 -10.62 20.00
N GLN A 154 25.87 -10.60 20.44
CA GLN A 154 26.24 -11.16 21.74
C GLN A 154 25.52 -10.45 22.90
N ASP A 155 25.36 -9.13 22.83
CA ASP A 155 24.61 -8.38 23.86
C ASP A 155 23.14 -8.83 23.90
N VAL A 156 22.57 -9.10 22.71
CA VAL A 156 21.21 -9.65 22.57
C VAL A 156 21.15 -11.05 23.17
N ASP A 157 22.11 -11.93 22.85
CA ASP A 157 22.20 -13.29 23.40
C ASP A 157 22.29 -13.30 24.93
N ASP A 158 23.16 -12.47 25.50
CA ASP A 158 23.37 -12.37 26.95
C ASP A 158 22.08 -11.95 27.66
N PHE A 159 21.39 -10.94 27.13
CA PHE A 159 20.15 -10.46 27.73
C PHE A 159 18.98 -11.44 27.52
N SER A 160 18.83 -11.97 26.31
CA SER A 160 17.73 -12.88 25.96
C SER A 160 17.86 -14.25 26.62
N SER A 161 19.08 -14.71 26.91
CA SER A 161 19.34 -15.92 27.70
C SER A 161 18.80 -15.80 29.14
N LEU A 162 18.90 -14.60 29.75
CA LEU A 162 18.31 -14.35 31.08
C LEU A 162 16.78 -14.42 31.06
N LEU A 163 16.17 -14.13 29.91
CA LEU A 163 14.73 -14.19 29.70
C LEU A 163 14.24 -15.58 29.23
N GLY A 164 15.16 -16.50 28.94
CA GLY A 164 14.85 -17.84 28.45
C GLY A 164 14.34 -17.88 27.01
N VAL A 165 14.76 -16.93 26.16
CA VAL A 165 14.32 -16.88 24.74
C VAL A 165 15.13 -17.88 23.91
N PRO A 166 14.49 -18.83 23.21
CA PRO A 166 15.19 -19.82 22.39
C PRO A 166 15.32 -19.33 20.94
N TRP A 167 16.41 -18.65 20.61
CA TRP A 167 16.69 -18.26 19.23
C TRP A 167 17.02 -19.47 18.34
N GLU A 168 16.52 -19.48 17.11
CA GLU A 168 16.85 -20.47 16.08
C GLU A 168 18.14 -20.08 15.36
N THR A 169 19.28 -20.41 15.98
CA THR A 169 20.60 -19.98 15.50
C THR A 169 20.93 -20.44 14.08
N SER A 170 20.28 -21.48 13.57
CA SER A 170 20.50 -21.96 12.19
C SER A 170 19.94 -21.03 11.11
N LYS A 171 19.02 -20.12 11.48
CA LYS A 171 18.39 -19.14 10.58
C LYS A 171 18.87 -17.70 10.83
N ASP A 172 19.71 -17.49 11.83
CA ASP A 172 20.17 -16.16 12.21
C ASP A 172 20.95 -15.50 11.06
N GLN A 173 20.62 -14.22 10.83
CA GLN A 173 21.36 -13.36 9.92
C GLN A 173 22.12 -12.32 10.75
N PRO A 174 23.47 -12.34 10.73
CA PRO A 174 24.28 -11.40 11.50
C PRO A 174 24.08 -9.97 11.00
N PHE A 175 24.53 -9.00 11.81
CA PHE A 175 24.44 -7.60 11.43
C PHE A 175 25.19 -7.33 10.12
N ALA A 176 24.45 -6.86 9.11
CA ALA A 176 24.97 -6.45 7.81
C ALA A 176 24.25 -5.20 7.28
N SER A 177 24.72 -4.68 6.15
CA SER A 177 24.10 -3.56 5.43
C SER A 177 22.80 -3.94 4.70
N GLY A 178 22.36 -5.19 4.82
CA GLY A 178 21.12 -5.70 4.25
C GLY A 178 20.82 -7.10 4.77
N GLY A 179 19.65 -7.63 4.47
CA GLY A 179 19.22 -8.95 4.93
C GLY A 179 17.84 -9.34 4.45
N GLU A 180 17.50 -10.62 4.54
CA GLU A 180 16.16 -11.12 4.25
C GLU A 180 15.28 -11.05 5.49
N TYR A 181 14.16 -10.34 5.42
CA TYR A 181 13.14 -10.29 6.47
C TYR A 181 11.78 -10.44 5.84
N ILE A 182 10.91 -11.27 6.43
CA ILE A 182 9.57 -11.62 5.93
C ILE A 182 9.52 -12.10 4.46
N GLY A 183 10.65 -12.58 3.92
CA GLY A 183 10.78 -13.01 2.51
C GLY A 183 11.16 -11.90 1.53
N LEU A 184 11.44 -10.69 2.01
CA LEU A 184 11.95 -9.56 1.25
C LEU A 184 13.42 -9.33 1.58
N HIS A 185 14.22 -9.00 0.57
CA HIS A 185 15.61 -8.59 0.76
C HIS A 185 15.65 -7.06 0.90
N TRP A 186 16.16 -6.60 2.05
CA TRP A 186 16.31 -5.20 2.39
C TRP A 186 17.76 -4.79 2.19
N ASP A 187 17.98 -3.73 1.42
CA ASP A 187 19.28 -3.10 1.24
C ASP A 187 19.27 -1.72 1.89
N LEU A 188 20.07 -1.55 2.95
CA LEU A 188 20.14 -0.30 3.69
C LEU A 188 21.04 0.74 3.00
N GLN A 189 21.98 0.33 2.16
CA GLN A 189 22.85 1.25 1.42
C GLN A 189 22.07 1.89 0.28
N ASP A 190 21.39 1.08 -0.52
CA ASP A 190 20.59 1.54 -1.65
C ASP A 190 19.18 2.01 -1.22
N LYS A 191 18.84 1.86 0.06
CA LYS A 191 17.51 2.17 0.63
C LYS A 191 16.41 1.55 -0.22
N SER A 192 16.54 0.26 -0.47
CA SER A 192 15.65 -0.48 -1.36
C SER A 192 15.18 -1.78 -0.72
N VAL A 193 14.03 -2.24 -1.20
CA VAL A 193 13.46 -3.53 -0.83
C VAL A 193 13.17 -4.32 -2.09
N SER A 194 13.51 -5.60 -2.10
CA SER A 194 13.33 -6.48 -3.26
C SER A 194 12.75 -7.83 -2.85
N LEU A 195 12.15 -8.52 -3.82
CA LEU A 195 11.75 -9.92 -3.58
C LEU A 195 13.01 -10.80 -3.56
N SER A 196 13.13 -11.65 -2.53
CA SER A 196 14.18 -12.69 -2.50
C SER A 196 14.11 -13.59 -3.74
N SER A 197 15.27 -14.07 -4.19
CA SER A 197 15.37 -14.97 -5.35
C SER A 197 14.54 -16.25 -5.16
N ALA A 198 14.55 -16.80 -3.94
CA ALA A 198 13.76 -17.95 -3.55
C ALA A 198 12.25 -17.71 -3.67
N LYS A 199 11.73 -16.57 -3.16
CA LYS A 199 10.30 -16.23 -3.30
C LYS A 199 9.93 -15.97 -4.75
N LYS A 200 10.79 -15.28 -5.50
CA LYS A 200 10.57 -15.02 -6.93
C LYS A 200 10.39 -16.32 -7.71
N GLY A 201 11.29 -17.29 -7.55
CA GLY A 201 11.17 -18.62 -8.15
C GLY A 201 9.88 -19.33 -7.75
N LYS A 202 9.59 -19.39 -6.44
CA LYS A 202 8.36 -19.99 -5.91
C LYS A 202 7.08 -19.37 -6.49
N TYR A 203 7.08 -18.07 -6.75
CA TYR A 203 5.92 -17.37 -7.32
C TYR A 203 5.79 -17.65 -8.81
N MET A 204 6.90 -17.65 -9.55
CA MET A 204 6.92 -18.04 -10.96
C MET A 204 6.43 -19.48 -11.16
N ASP A 205 6.91 -20.42 -10.34
CA ASP A 205 6.48 -21.82 -10.39
C ASP A 205 4.99 -21.97 -10.07
N ALA A 206 4.48 -21.22 -9.08
CA ALA A 206 3.06 -21.22 -8.75
C ALA A 206 2.19 -20.71 -9.90
N ILE A 207 2.63 -19.68 -10.63
CA ILE A 207 1.92 -19.19 -11.81
C ILE A 207 1.98 -20.23 -12.94
N ALA A 208 3.14 -20.84 -13.17
CA ALA A 208 3.31 -21.86 -14.20
C ALA A 208 2.43 -23.09 -13.92
N GLU A 209 2.36 -23.54 -12.65
CA GLU A 209 1.45 -24.62 -12.24
C GLU A 209 -0.01 -24.21 -12.43
N TRP A 210 -0.37 -22.99 -12.03
CA TRP A 210 -1.71 -22.47 -12.23
C TRP A 210 -2.10 -22.57 -13.69
N GLN A 211 -1.28 -22.06 -14.62
CA GLN A 211 -1.59 -22.04 -16.06
C GLN A 211 -1.78 -23.43 -16.70
N ARG A 212 -1.37 -24.52 -16.05
CA ARG A 212 -1.61 -25.90 -16.53
C ARG A 212 -3.02 -26.42 -16.25
N LYS A 213 -3.75 -25.81 -15.31
CA LYS A 213 -5.11 -26.20 -14.93
C LYS A 213 -6.14 -25.24 -15.54
N THR A 214 -7.41 -25.64 -15.54
CA THR A 214 -8.53 -24.81 -16.01
C THR A 214 -9.55 -24.52 -14.92
N THR A 215 -9.52 -25.28 -13.82
CA THR A 215 -10.36 -25.12 -12.63
C THR A 215 -9.54 -25.26 -11.37
N TYR A 216 -9.94 -24.57 -10.31
CA TYR A 216 -9.18 -24.49 -9.06
C TYR A 216 -10.09 -24.61 -7.84
N SER A 217 -9.54 -25.17 -6.77
CA SER A 217 -10.12 -25.18 -5.42
C SER A 217 -9.89 -23.84 -4.71
N LEU A 218 -10.64 -23.59 -3.63
CA LEU A 218 -10.46 -22.39 -2.80
C LEU A 218 -9.03 -22.28 -2.27
N LEU A 219 -8.44 -23.40 -1.84
CA LEU A 219 -7.08 -23.44 -1.30
C LEU A 219 -6.05 -23.01 -2.34
N GLU A 220 -6.15 -23.50 -3.58
CA GLU A 220 -5.25 -23.12 -4.67
C GLU A 220 -5.36 -21.61 -4.99
N VAL A 221 -6.57 -21.07 -5.02
CA VAL A 221 -6.79 -19.62 -5.23
C VAL A 221 -6.18 -18.82 -4.09
N GLN A 222 -6.43 -19.20 -2.83
CA GLN A 222 -5.86 -18.53 -1.65
C GLN A 222 -4.33 -18.57 -1.65
N GLN A 223 -3.73 -19.71 -2.01
CA GLN A 223 -2.28 -19.86 -2.06
C GLN A 223 -1.65 -18.98 -3.14
N LEU A 224 -2.21 -18.94 -4.36
CA LEU A 224 -1.70 -18.07 -5.42
C LEU A 224 -1.92 -16.59 -5.07
N TYR A 225 -3.13 -16.23 -4.64
CA TYR A 225 -3.47 -14.87 -4.24
C TYR A 225 -2.55 -14.38 -3.12
N GLY A 226 -2.31 -15.17 -2.07
CA GLY A 226 -1.44 -14.80 -0.96
C GLY A 226 0.01 -14.56 -1.39
N LYS A 227 0.55 -15.39 -2.29
CA LYS A 227 1.89 -15.22 -2.88
C LYS A 227 2.00 -13.90 -3.65
N LEU A 228 1.05 -13.63 -4.55
CA LEU A 228 1.08 -12.42 -5.37
C LEU A 228 0.74 -11.16 -4.55
N LEU A 229 -0.12 -11.28 -3.54
CA LEU A 229 -0.38 -10.20 -2.58
C LEU A 229 0.88 -9.81 -1.82
N HIS A 230 1.68 -10.78 -1.37
CA HIS A 230 2.97 -10.48 -0.75
C HIS A 230 3.92 -9.78 -1.73
N ALA A 231 3.96 -10.21 -3.00
CA ALA A 231 4.73 -9.52 -4.04
C ALA A 231 4.33 -8.06 -4.26
N THR A 232 3.08 -7.66 -3.93
CA THR A 232 2.66 -6.26 -4.05
C THR A 232 3.34 -5.30 -3.08
N LEU A 233 3.99 -5.81 -2.02
CA LEU A 233 4.82 -4.98 -1.13
C LEU A 233 6.03 -4.37 -1.86
N VAL A 234 6.50 -5.04 -2.92
CA VAL A 234 7.60 -4.55 -3.78
C VAL A 234 7.07 -4.09 -5.14
N VAL A 235 5.90 -4.57 -5.55
CA VAL A 235 5.26 -4.22 -6.83
C VAL A 235 3.84 -3.68 -6.60
N PRO A 236 3.68 -2.42 -6.13
CA PRO A 236 2.37 -1.85 -5.79
C PRO A 236 1.35 -1.89 -6.94
N ALA A 237 1.81 -1.67 -8.18
CA ALA A 237 0.96 -1.80 -9.38
C ALA A 237 0.30 -3.19 -9.55
N GLY A 238 0.85 -4.22 -8.90
CA GLY A 238 0.30 -5.55 -8.87
C GLY A 238 -1.07 -5.64 -8.19
N ARG A 239 -1.43 -4.70 -7.31
CA ARG A 239 -2.73 -4.66 -6.62
C ARG A 239 -3.92 -4.64 -7.59
N ALA A 240 -3.82 -3.82 -8.65
CA ALA A 240 -4.83 -3.76 -9.71
C ALA A 240 -4.97 -5.09 -10.47
N ARG A 241 -3.96 -5.97 -10.41
CA ARG A 241 -3.88 -7.26 -11.10
C ARG A 241 -4.32 -8.44 -10.24
N LEU A 242 -4.74 -8.19 -9.00
CA LEU A 242 -5.28 -9.22 -8.11
C LEU A 242 -6.80 -9.29 -8.10
N THR A 243 -7.49 -8.27 -8.63
CA THR A 243 -8.96 -8.15 -8.54
C THR A 243 -9.70 -9.32 -9.18
N GLY A 244 -9.15 -9.95 -10.22
CA GLY A 244 -9.71 -11.18 -10.80
C GLY A 244 -9.67 -12.36 -9.82
N LEU A 245 -8.58 -12.54 -9.07
CA LEU A 245 -8.47 -13.57 -8.04
C LEU A 245 -9.34 -13.24 -6.82
N GLU A 246 -9.45 -11.97 -6.43
CA GLU A 246 -10.36 -11.53 -5.35
C GLU A 246 -11.82 -11.83 -5.70
N THR A 247 -12.23 -11.56 -6.94
CA THR A 247 -13.56 -11.93 -7.44
C THR A 247 -13.77 -13.43 -7.35
N MET A 248 -12.78 -14.25 -7.73
CA MET A 248 -12.86 -15.71 -7.54
C MET A 248 -13.09 -16.10 -6.08
N LEU A 249 -12.33 -15.53 -5.14
CA LEU A 249 -12.45 -15.85 -3.71
C LEU A 249 -13.89 -15.63 -3.21
N GLY A 250 -14.56 -14.58 -3.69
CA GLY A 250 -15.97 -14.33 -3.39
C GLY A 250 -16.95 -15.42 -3.86
N LEU A 251 -16.61 -16.19 -4.89
CA LEU A 251 -17.48 -17.23 -5.46
C LEU A 251 -17.57 -18.52 -4.61
N TYR A 252 -16.68 -18.68 -3.62
CA TYR A 252 -16.60 -19.89 -2.81
C TYR A 252 -17.40 -19.80 -1.50
N SER A 253 -18.01 -18.66 -1.17
CA SER A 253 -18.72 -18.44 0.11
C SER A 253 -19.74 -19.53 0.44
N ASN A 254 -20.46 -20.03 -0.58
CA ASN A 254 -21.54 -21.00 -0.41
C ASN A 254 -21.13 -22.44 -0.75
N ARG A 255 -19.98 -22.64 -1.41
CA ARG A 255 -19.48 -23.95 -1.87
C ARG A 255 -17.94 -23.97 -1.84
N PRO A 256 -17.32 -24.06 -0.65
CA PRO A 256 -15.87 -23.93 -0.49
C PRO A 256 -15.07 -25.03 -1.17
N PHE A 257 -15.67 -26.20 -1.38
CA PHE A 257 -15.02 -27.37 -2.01
C PHE A 257 -15.26 -27.47 -3.53
N ALA A 258 -16.06 -26.59 -4.12
CA ALA A 258 -16.32 -26.64 -5.56
C ALA A 258 -15.12 -26.15 -6.36
N LEU A 259 -14.81 -26.78 -7.49
CA LEU A 259 -13.82 -26.25 -8.43
C LEU A 259 -14.45 -25.13 -9.28
N ARG A 260 -13.71 -24.04 -9.51
CA ARG A 260 -14.19 -22.89 -10.30
C ARG A 260 -13.23 -22.51 -11.42
N HIS A 261 -13.79 -22.02 -12.52
CA HIS A 261 -13.02 -21.36 -13.58
C HIS A 261 -12.68 -19.92 -13.19
N PRO A 262 -11.46 -19.45 -13.51
CA PRO A 262 -11.11 -18.05 -13.30
C PRO A 262 -11.81 -17.12 -14.29
N PRO A 263 -12.08 -15.86 -13.90
CA PRO A 263 -12.41 -14.80 -14.85
C PRO A 263 -11.34 -14.70 -15.95
N SER A 264 -11.76 -14.33 -17.16
CA SER A 264 -10.85 -14.22 -18.32
C SER A 264 -9.69 -13.25 -18.09
N SER A 265 -9.90 -12.21 -17.27
CA SER A 265 -8.88 -11.22 -16.91
C SER A 265 -7.69 -11.81 -16.15
N VAL A 266 -7.88 -12.90 -15.39
CA VAL A 266 -6.82 -13.49 -14.55
C VAL A 266 -5.65 -13.95 -15.41
N ARG A 267 -5.91 -14.48 -16.62
CA ARG A 267 -4.83 -14.94 -17.52
C ARG A 267 -3.87 -13.79 -17.87
N GLN A 268 -4.42 -12.67 -18.34
CA GLN A 268 -3.63 -11.49 -18.72
C GLN A 268 -2.90 -10.87 -17.52
N ASP A 269 -3.53 -10.91 -16.34
CA ASP A 269 -2.92 -10.42 -15.10
C ASP A 269 -1.74 -11.30 -14.66
N LEU A 270 -1.83 -12.63 -14.81
CA LEU A 270 -0.73 -13.55 -14.52
C LEU A 270 0.42 -13.45 -15.55
N GLU A 271 0.12 -13.22 -16.82
CA GLU A 271 1.14 -12.94 -17.85
C GLU A 271 1.92 -11.67 -17.51
N TRP A 272 1.22 -10.62 -17.04
CA TRP A 272 1.88 -9.42 -16.56
C TRP A 272 2.75 -9.71 -15.32
N TRP A 273 2.27 -10.49 -14.35
CA TRP A 273 3.08 -10.88 -13.19
C TRP A 273 4.35 -11.62 -13.60
N LEU A 274 4.27 -12.58 -14.52
CA LEU A 274 5.45 -13.25 -15.07
C LEU A 274 6.41 -12.25 -15.73
N SER A 275 5.91 -11.28 -16.49
CA SER A 275 6.77 -10.25 -17.12
C SER A 275 7.53 -9.38 -16.10
N ILE A 276 7.00 -9.25 -14.88
CA ILE A 276 7.68 -8.55 -13.78
C ILE A 276 8.65 -9.51 -13.07
N LEU A 277 8.18 -10.69 -12.66
CA LEU A 277 8.96 -11.65 -11.90
C LEU A 277 10.16 -12.19 -12.71
N CYS A 278 10.07 -12.30 -14.03
CA CYS A 278 11.18 -12.72 -14.88
C CYS A 278 12.33 -11.70 -14.96
N ARG A 279 12.13 -10.45 -14.51
CA ARG A 279 13.17 -9.41 -14.53
C ARG A 279 14.30 -9.77 -13.57
N THR A 280 15.54 -9.46 -13.91
CA THR A 280 16.70 -9.74 -13.07
C THR A 280 16.54 -9.19 -11.66
N SER A 281 16.10 -7.93 -11.55
CA SER A 281 15.79 -7.29 -10.27
C SER A 281 14.32 -6.85 -10.22
N VAL A 282 13.66 -7.20 -9.11
CA VAL A 282 12.32 -6.73 -8.74
C VAL A 282 12.47 -6.05 -7.40
N TYR A 283 12.67 -4.74 -7.43
CA TYR A 283 12.92 -3.92 -6.26
C TYR A 283 12.06 -2.67 -6.29
N GLN A 284 11.94 -2.05 -5.12
CA GLN A 284 11.34 -0.74 -4.92
C GLN A 284 12.22 0.10 -4.02
N SER A 285 12.37 1.38 -4.33
CA SER A 285 13.06 2.32 -3.45
C SER A 285 12.17 2.69 -2.27
N ILE A 286 12.72 2.63 -1.06
CA ILE A 286 12.02 3.04 0.17
C ILE A 286 11.66 4.53 0.09
N SER A 287 12.52 5.36 -0.49
CA SER A 287 12.24 6.79 -0.70
C SER A 287 11.05 7.06 -1.61
N SER A 288 10.71 6.13 -2.52
CA SER A 288 9.50 6.24 -3.35
C SER A 288 8.22 5.92 -2.58
N MET A 289 8.31 5.12 -1.52
CA MET A 289 7.15 4.77 -0.68
C MET A 289 6.77 5.92 0.27
N PHE A 290 7.74 6.76 0.64
CA PHE A 290 7.56 7.85 1.60
C PHE A 290 8.11 9.16 1.04
N PRO A 291 7.36 9.86 0.15
CA PRO A 291 7.86 11.09 -0.44
C PRO A 291 7.97 12.18 0.62
N THR A 292 9.13 12.81 0.69
CA THR A 292 9.35 13.94 1.59
C THR A 292 8.81 15.26 1.04
N ARG A 293 8.43 15.30 -0.24
CA ARG A 293 7.86 16.48 -0.90
C ARG A 293 6.78 16.09 -1.91
N LEU A 294 5.67 16.82 -1.87
CA LEU A 294 4.64 16.82 -2.90
C LEU A 294 4.59 18.18 -3.59
N THR A 295 4.35 18.15 -4.89
CA THR A 295 4.12 19.35 -5.69
C THR A 295 2.62 19.50 -5.91
N ASP A 296 2.09 20.64 -5.48
CA ASP A 296 0.68 20.99 -5.66
C ASP A 296 0.57 21.99 -6.81
N TYR A 297 0.02 21.54 -7.94
CA TYR A 297 -0.27 22.38 -9.10
C TYR A 297 -1.70 22.94 -9.08
N GLY A 298 -2.48 22.69 -8.04
CA GLY A 298 -3.93 22.91 -8.06
C GLY A 298 -4.56 22.06 -9.16
N ALA A 299 -4.31 20.75 -9.12
CA ALA A 299 -4.68 19.80 -10.15
C ALA A 299 -5.97 19.04 -9.80
N PHE A 300 -7.07 19.32 -10.50
CA PHE A 300 -8.41 18.82 -10.23
C PHE A 300 -9.00 18.09 -11.43
N SER A 301 -9.78 17.04 -11.19
CA SER A 301 -10.63 16.38 -12.20
C SER A 301 -12.06 16.26 -11.72
N ASP A 302 -13.01 16.26 -12.65
CA ASP A 302 -14.45 16.04 -12.39
C ASP A 302 -15.12 15.41 -13.61
N ALA A 303 -16.18 14.63 -13.41
CA ALA A 303 -17.06 14.18 -14.46
C ALA A 303 -18.53 14.51 -14.17
N SER A 304 -19.23 14.95 -15.21
CA SER A 304 -20.67 15.23 -15.15
C SER A 304 -21.44 14.13 -15.88
N SER A 305 -22.41 13.54 -15.19
CA SER A 305 -23.22 12.44 -15.71
C SER A 305 -23.88 12.79 -17.04
N GLY A 306 -23.38 12.19 -18.11
CA GLY A 306 -23.92 12.33 -19.46
C GLY A 306 -23.38 13.53 -20.23
N VAL A 307 -22.71 14.51 -19.61
CA VAL A 307 -22.24 15.71 -20.31
C VAL A 307 -20.78 15.56 -20.75
N GLY A 308 -19.87 15.45 -19.79
CA GLY A 308 -18.45 15.50 -20.08
C GLY A 308 -17.56 15.22 -18.87
N ILE A 309 -16.27 15.32 -19.14
CA ILE A 309 -15.17 15.18 -18.20
C ILE A 309 -14.33 16.44 -18.31
N ALA A 310 -13.80 16.93 -17.20
CA ALA A 310 -12.86 18.03 -17.26
C ALA A 310 -11.71 17.90 -16.26
N ILE A 311 -10.64 18.60 -16.59
CA ILE A 311 -9.48 18.80 -15.72
C ILE A 311 -9.16 20.28 -15.61
N VAL A 312 -8.63 20.68 -14.46
CA VAL A 312 -8.11 22.02 -14.18
C VAL A 312 -6.74 21.86 -13.54
N ILE A 313 -5.75 22.63 -14.00
CA ILE A 313 -4.41 22.71 -13.41
C ILE A 313 -4.08 24.19 -13.26
N GLY A 314 -4.00 24.66 -12.02
CA GLY A 314 -3.85 26.09 -11.72
C GLY A 314 -5.04 26.88 -12.25
N ASP A 315 -4.78 27.82 -13.17
CA ASP A 315 -5.82 28.61 -13.84
C ASP A 315 -6.22 28.05 -15.22
N GLN A 316 -5.56 26.97 -15.67
CA GLN A 316 -5.79 26.38 -16.98
C GLN A 316 -6.76 25.20 -16.91
N TRP A 317 -7.50 24.96 -17.99
CA TRP A 317 -8.53 23.92 -18.03
C TRP A 317 -8.54 23.17 -19.36
N ARG A 318 -9.10 21.95 -19.37
CA ARG A 318 -9.47 21.23 -20.59
C ARG A 318 -10.64 20.29 -20.30
N ALA A 319 -11.47 20.05 -21.29
CA ALA A 319 -12.67 19.23 -21.16
C ALA A 319 -12.89 18.32 -22.36
N TRP A 320 -13.64 17.25 -22.13
CA TRP A 320 -14.05 16.26 -23.12
C TRP A 320 -15.54 16.00 -23.00
N ARG A 321 -16.21 15.84 -24.14
CA ARG A 321 -17.62 15.45 -24.20
C ARG A 321 -17.74 13.94 -24.12
N LEU A 322 -18.71 13.45 -23.36
CA LEU A 322 -19.04 12.02 -23.28
C LEU A 322 -19.92 11.63 -24.48
N LEU A 323 -19.43 10.71 -25.31
CA LEU A 323 -20.12 10.29 -26.53
C LEU A 323 -21.30 9.35 -26.23
N PRO A 324 -22.38 9.38 -27.04
CA PRO A 324 -23.53 8.49 -26.86
C PRO A 324 -23.14 7.01 -26.83
N GLY A 325 -23.65 6.27 -25.84
CA GLY A 325 -23.33 4.86 -25.65
C GLY A 325 -22.13 4.57 -24.74
N TRP A 326 -21.52 5.60 -24.14
CA TRP A 326 -20.43 5.41 -23.17
C TRP A 326 -20.85 4.62 -21.92
N LYS A 327 -22.08 4.85 -21.44
CA LYS A 327 -22.63 4.18 -20.25
C LYS A 327 -23.11 2.77 -20.63
N SER A 328 -22.59 1.76 -19.94
CA SER A 328 -22.99 0.37 -20.20
C SER A 328 -24.27 0.01 -19.45
N ARG A 329 -25.11 -0.85 -20.05
CA ARG A 329 -26.42 -1.24 -19.48
C ARG A 329 -26.29 -2.11 -18.23
N ASP A 330 -25.20 -2.86 -18.12
CA ASP A 330 -24.85 -3.71 -16.98
C ASP A 330 -24.26 -2.92 -15.79
N GLY A 331 -24.09 -1.60 -15.94
CA GLY A 331 -23.55 -0.73 -14.89
C GLY A 331 -22.04 -0.81 -14.70
N GLU A 332 -21.31 -1.55 -15.54
CA GLU A 332 -19.85 -1.65 -15.47
C GLU A 332 -19.19 -0.29 -15.75
N LYS A 333 -19.68 0.45 -16.75
CA LYS A 333 -19.27 1.81 -17.10
C LYS A 333 -20.37 2.77 -16.67
N ASP A 334 -20.17 3.41 -15.53
CA ASP A 334 -21.04 4.38 -14.90
C ASP A 334 -20.31 5.70 -14.65
N ILE A 335 -20.91 6.61 -13.87
CA ILE A 335 -20.27 7.88 -13.55
C ILE A 335 -18.90 7.70 -12.87
N GLN A 336 -18.74 6.68 -12.02
CA GLN A 336 -17.46 6.39 -11.37
C GLN A 336 -16.38 6.03 -12.40
N TRP A 337 -16.73 5.35 -13.48
CA TRP A 337 -15.80 5.12 -14.60
C TRP A 337 -15.39 6.43 -15.29
N ALA A 338 -16.33 7.35 -15.53
CA ALA A 338 -16.01 8.64 -16.15
C ALA A 338 -15.10 9.50 -15.23
N GLU A 339 -15.35 9.49 -13.93
CA GLU A 339 -14.46 10.11 -12.93
C GLU A 339 -13.04 9.53 -12.97
N ALA A 340 -12.93 8.20 -13.07
CA ALA A 340 -11.63 7.55 -13.19
C ALA A 340 -10.91 7.94 -14.49
N VAL A 341 -11.64 8.12 -15.59
CA VAL A 341 -11.08 8.62 -16.85
C VAL A 341 -10.62 10.08 -16.73
N GLY A 342 -11.38 10.94 -16.03
CA GLY A 342 -10.94 12.31 -15.72
C GLY A 342 -9.63 12.31 -14.93
N PHE A 343 -9.53 11.43 -13.94
CA PHE A 343 -8.31 11.21 -13.18
C PHE A 343 -7.13 10.73 -14.04
N GLU A 344 -7.36 9.81 -15.00
CA GLU A 344 -6.35 9.39 -15.98
C GLU A 344 -5.85 10.56 -16.84
N LEU A 345 -6.76 11.37 -17.38
CA LEU A 345 -6.42 12.52 -18.21
C LEU A 345 -5.65 13.60 -17.44
N LEU A 346 -5.99 13.82 -16.17
CA LEU A 346 -5.26 14.73 -15.29
C LEU A 346 -3.80 14.28 -15.11
N ILE A 347 -3.57 12.99 -14.86
CA ILE A 347 -2.22 12.44 -14.69
C ILE A 347 -1.43 12.51 -16.00
N LEU A 348 -2.05 12.22 -17.13
CA LEU A 348 -1.41 12.36 -18.45
C LEU A 348 -0.98 13.81 -18.70
N ALA A 349 -1.81 14.80 -18.33
CA ALA A 349 -1.48 16.20 -18.46
C ALA A 349 -0.29 16.61 -17.56
N LEU A 350 -0.31 16.20 -16.29
CA LEU A 350 0.75 16.51 -15.32
C LEU A 350 2.10 15.92 -15.72
N THR A 351 2.10 14.63 -16.08
CA THR A 351 3.33 13.90 -16.47
C THR A 351 3.90 14.37 -17.81
N GLY A 352 3.06 14.90 -18.71
CA GLY A 352 3.52 15.50 -19.97
C GLY A 352 4.24 16.84 -19.80
N GLY A 353 3.97 17.56 -18.70
CA GLY A 353 4.54 18.88 -18.42
C GLY A 353 5.61 18.91 -17.31
N SER A 354 5.90 17.78 -16.66
CA SER A 354 6.72 17.73 -15.44
C SER A 354 7.94 16.83 -15.58
N ALA A 355 8.97 17.07 -14.77
CA ALA A 355 10.17 16.25 -14.74
C ALA A 355 9.93 14.88 -14.09
N ALA A 356 10.49 13.82 -14.69
CA ALA A 356 10.41 12.46 -14.16
C ALA A 356 10.74 12.40 -12.66
N GLY A 357 9.95 11.64 -11.90
CA GLY A 357 10.10 11.52 -10.44
C GLY A 357 9.39 12.59 -9.61
N THR A 358 8.70 13.56 -10.23
CA THR A 358 7.84 14.51 -9.50
C THR A 358 6.67 13.77 -8.83
N ASN A 359 6.45 14.03 -7.54
CA ASN A 359 5.27 13.59 -6.80
C ASN A 359 4.18 14.65 -6.83
N PHE A 360 2.97 14.27 -7.24
CA PHE A 360 1.85 15.15 -7.50
C PHE A 360 0.78 15.02 -6.43
N ARG A 361 0.29 16.17 -5.94
CA ARG A 361 -1.01 16.23 -5.28
C ARG A 361 -2.09 16.44 -6.33
N VAL A 362 -3.12 15.62 -6.28
CA VAL A 362 -4.26 15.68 -7.22
C VAL A 362 -5.58 15.60 -6.45
N PHE A 363 -6.62 16.20 -7.00
CA PHE A 363 -7.90 16.36 -6.34
C PHE A 363 -9.05 15.83 -7.19
N GLY A 364 -10.02 15.19 -6.55
CA GLY A 364 -11.28 14.76 -7.17
C GLY A 364 -12.39 14.64 -6.13
N ASP A 365 -13.63 14.63 -6.57
CA ASP A 365 -14.82 14.59 -5.69
C ASP A 365 -15.47 13.19 -5.60
N ASN A 366 -14.84 12.18 -6.19
CA ASN A 366 -15.31 10.80 -6.16
C ASN A 366 -14.50 9.94 -5.17
N HIS A 367 -15.07 9.65 -4.01
CA HIS A 367 -14.46 8.77 -2.99
C HIS A 367 -14.02 7.42 -3.57
N GLY A 368 -14.82 6.82 -4.46
CA GLY A 368 -14.50 5.52 -5.04
C GLY A 368 -13.25 5.52 -5.93
N VAL A 369 -12.93 6.64 -6.59
CA VAL A 369 -11.69 6.82 -7.35
C VAL A 369 -10.53 7.15 -6.40
N VAL A 370 -10.72 8.10 -5.49
CA VAL A 370 -9.68 8.54 -4.53
C VAL A 370 -9.23 7.37 -3.64
N GLU A 371 -10.15 6.68 -2.97
CA GLU A 371 -9.84 5.55 -2.09
C GLU A 371 -9.40 4.31 -2.87
N GLY A 372 -9.98 4.10 -4.07
CA GLY A 372 -9.56 3.03 -4.97
C GLY A 372 -8.10 3.19 -5.39
N TRP A 373 -7.69 4.41 -5.76
CA TRP A 373 -6.34 4.70 -6.19
C TRP A 373 -5.33 4.58 -5.04
N ARG A 374 -5.66 5.04 -3.82
CA ARG A 374 -4.83 4.80 -2.61
C ARG A 374 -4.55 3.32 -2.37
N ASN A 375 -5.48 2.44 -2.75
CA ASN A 375 -5.32 0.99 -2.67
C ASN A 375 -4.73 0.36 -3.94
N PHE A 376 -4.42 1.17 -4.96
CA PHE A 376 -3.99 0.79 -6.30
C PHE A 376 -4.94 -0.17 -7.02
N ARG A 377 -6.23 -0.19 -6.65
CA ARG A 377 -7.23 -1.11 -7.24
C ARG A 377 -8.66 -0.64 -7.03
N SER A 378 -9.55 -1.07 -7.92
CA SER A 378 -11.00 -0.94 -7.74
C SER A 378 -11.70 -2.29 -7.89
N ARG A 379 -12.83 -2.46 -7.21
CA ARG A 379 -13.71 -3.63 -7.41
C ARG A 379 -14.52 -3.54 -8.71
N ASN A 380 -14.77 -2.32 -9.20
CA ASN A 380 -15.37 -2.13 -10.51
C ASN A 380 -14.30 -2.42 -11.59
N THR A 381 -14.57 -3.41 -12.44
CA THR A 381 -13.64 -3.86 -13.49
C THR A 381 -13.25 -2.74 -14.47
N ALA A 382 -14.20 -1.90 -14.90
CA ALA A 382 -13.92 -0.84 -15.84
C ALA A 382 -13.04 0.26 -15.21
N VAL A 383 -13.33 0.65 -13.96
CA VAL A 383 -12.50 1.60 -13.18
C VAL A 383 -11.10 1.01 -12.96
N ASN A 384 -11.01 -0.26 -12.57
CA ASN A 384 -9.73 -0.92 -12.35
C ASN A 384 -8.89 -1.04 -13.63
N ASN A 385 -9.52 -1.17 -14.79
CA ASN A 385 -8.84 -1.12 -16.08
C ASN A 385 -8.28 0.28 -16.39
N VAL A 386 -8.94 1.35 -15.95
CA VAL A 386 -8.39 2.71 -15.99
C VAL A 386 -7.14 2.77 -15.11
N PHE A 387 -7.20 2.27 -13.87
CA PHE A 387 -6.03 2.23 -12.99
C PHE A 387 -4.85 1.45 -13.58
N LYS A 388 -5.10 0.29 -14.22
CA LYS A 388 -4.06 -0.47 -14.92
C LYS A 388 -3.38 0.35 -16.01
N ARG A 389 -4.11 1.19 -16.76
CA ARG A 389 -3.51 2.08 -17.78
C ARG A 389 -2.66 3.17 -17.16
N ILE A 390 -3.17 3.85 -16.14
CA ILE A 390 -2.42 4.89 -15.40
C ILE A 390 -1.12 4.28 -14.84
N LEU A 391 -1.19 3.12 -14.19
CA LEU A 391 -0.02 2.45 -13.62
C LEU A 391 1.02 2.07 -14.69
N ASN A 392 0.58 1.63 -15.87
CA ASN A 392 1.50 1.35 -16.98
C ASN A 392 2.15 2.64 -17.51
N HIS A 393 1.41 3.75 -17.56
CA HIS A 393 1.92 5.06 -17.94
C HIS A 393 2.96 5.58 -16.94
N LEU A 394 2.63 5.57 -15.66
CA LEU A 394 3.51 6.02 -14.57
C LEU A 394 4.81 5.19 -14.48
N LYS A 395 4.74 3.90 -14.81
CA LYS A 395 5.94 3.07 -14.95
C LYS A 395 6.87 3.58 -16.06
N GLY A 396 6.33 4.08 -17.18
CA GLY A 396 7.10 4.71 -18.25
C GLY A 396 7.64 6.10 -17.86
N TYR A 397 6.92 6.80 -16.99
CA TYR A 397 7.34 8.09 -16.41
C TYR A 397 8.49 7.95 -15.39
N GLY A 398 8.67 6.76 -14.80
CA GLY A 398 9.78 6.43 -13.91
C GLY A 398 9.40 6.32 -12.42
N SER A 399 8.15 6.59 -12.04
CA SER A 399 7.65 6.36 -10.69
C SER A 399 6.16 6.01 -10.70
N VAL A 400 5.83 4.85 -10.13
CA VAL A 400 4.45 4.32 -10.07
C VAL A 400 3.64 4.94 -8.92
N GLU A 401 4.30 5.35 -7.85
CA GLU A 401 3.68 5.82 -6.60
C GLU A 401 3.62 7.34 -6.51
N CYS A 402 3.92 8.07 -7.58
CA CYS A 402 4.08 9.52 -7.53
C CYS A 402 2.76 10.33 -7.53
N VAL A 403 1.60 9.70 -7.38
CA VAL A 403 0.29 10.40 -7.47
C VAL A 403 -0.49 10.22 -6.17
N TYR A 404 -0.72 11.33 -5.47
CA TYR A 404 -1.34 11.39 -4.14
C TYR A 404 -2.72 12.05 -4.22
N PRO A 405 -3.81 11.27 -4.27
CA PRO A 405 -5.15 11.80 -4.42
C PRO A 405 -5.71 12.31 -3.08
N SER A 406 -6.36 13.46 -3.16
CA SER A 406 -7.10 14.09 -2.06
C SER A 406 -8.56 14.28 -2.48
N TYR A 407 -9.48 14.00 -1.57
CA TYR A 407 -10.89 14.30 -1.79
C TYR A 407 -11.13 15.80 -1.71
N VAL A 408 -11.92 16.35 -2.64
CA VAL A 408 -12.44 17.71 -2.57
C VAL A 408 -13.96 17.67 -2.64
N ARG A 409 -14.64 18.53 -1.88
CA ARG A 409 -16.10 18.65 -1.99
C ARG A 409 -16.48 19.15 -3.38
N SER A 410 -17.53 18.57 -3.92
CA SER A 410 -17.95 18.85 -5.29
C SER A 410 -18.20 20.33 -5.60
N GLY A 411 -18.84 21.07 -4.67
CA GLY A 411 -19.08 22.52 -4.83
C GLY A 411 -17.81 23.38 -4.83
N ASN A 412 -16.68 22.82 -4.38
CA ASN A 412 -15.38 23.48 -4.37
C ASN A 412 -14.46 22.96 -5.49
N ASN A 413 -14.94 22.04 -6.34
CA ASN A 413 -14.14 21.47 -7.42
C ASN A 413 -14.16 22.40 -8.64
N PRO A 414 -13.04 23.06 -9.00
CA PRO A 414 -13.01 23.98 -10.14
C PRO A 414 -13.25 23.27 -11.49
N ALA A 415 -13.11 21.95 -11.55
CA ALA A 415 -13.41 21.16 -12.75
C ALA A 415 -14.92 20.89 -12.95
N ASP A 416 -15.79 21.18 -11.97
CA ASP A 416 -17.24 20.91 -12.09
C ASP A 416 -17.93 21.73 -13.18
N ALA A 417 -17.71 23.04 -13.25
CA ALA A 417 -18.32 23.86 -14.30
C ALA A 417 -17.85 23.43 -15.71
N PRO A 418 -16.54 23.26 -15.98
CA PRO A 418 -16.07 22.74 -17.26
C PRO A 418 -16.59 21.33 -17.60
N SER A 419 -16.73 20.41 -16.63
CA SER A 419 -17.26 19.05 -16.87
C SER A 419 -18.73 19.08 -17.32
N ARG A 420 -19.47 20.13 -16.93
CA ARG A 420 -20.86 20.43 -17.30
C ARG A 420 -21.02 21.25 -18.57
N ALA A 421 -19.97 21.37 -19.37
CA ALA A 421 -19.93 22.20 -20.57
C ALA A 421 -20.09 23.72 -20.31
N GLN A 422 -19.78 24.19 -19.10
CA GLN A 422 -19.65 25.62 -18.79
C GLN A 422 -18.16 25.99 -18.80
N TYR A 423 -17.70 26.36 -19.99
CA TYR A 423 -16.28 26.52 -20.26
C TYR A 423 -15.75 27.91 -19.84
N PRO A 424 -14.63 27.97 -19.09
CA PRO A 424 -13.90 29.21 -18.87
C PRO A 424 -13.32 29.77 -20.18
N ASN A 425 -12.64 30.91 -20.09
CA ASN A 425 -12.02 31.55 -21.25
C ASN A 425 -11.06 30.60 -22.00
N GLN A 426 -11.18 30.53 -23.33
CA GLN A 426 -10.36 29.66 -24.19
C GLN A 426 -8.86 30.00 -24.16
N SER A 427 -8.48 31.22 -23.80
CA SER A 427 -7.06 31.60 -23.59
C SER A 427 -6.38 30.80 -22.47
N ARG A 428 -7.17 30.15 -21.60
CA ARG A 428 -6.69 29.31 -20.49
C ARG A 428 -6.76 27.81 -20.81
N LEU A 429 -6.85 27.43 -22.08
CA LEU A 429 -6.82 26.01 -22.46
C LEU A 429 -5.46 25.40 -22.15
N LEU A 430 -5.45 24.28 -21.44
CA LEU A 430 -4.26 23.43 -21.30
C LEU A 430 -3.82 22.92 -22.69
N PRO A 431 -2.56 22.48 -22.88
CA PRO A 431 -2.16 21.75 -24.08
C PRO A 431 -3.03 20.50 -24.34
N LEU A 432 -3.01 20.00 -25.58
CA LEU A 432 -3.73 18.76 -25.94
C LEU A 432 -3.21 17.59 -25.10
N VAL A 433 -4.12 16.89 -24.44
CA VAL A 433 -3.84 15.64 -23.72
C VAL A 433 -4.20 14.48 -24.64
N PRO A 434 -3.26 13.58 -24.98
CA PRO A 434 -3.56 12.43 -25.83
C PRO A 434 -4.62 11.54 -25.20
N ILE A 435 -5.74 11.32 -25.90
CA ILE A 435 -6.80 10.41 -25.46
C ILE A 435 -6.33 8.96 -25.72
N PRO A 436 -6.21 8.10 -24.69
CA PRO A 436 -5.91 6.68 -24.86
C PRO A 436 -6.83 6.03 -25.90
N SER A 437 -6.29 5.18 -26.77
CA SER A 437 -7.05 4.60 -27.90
C SER A 437 -8.32 3.87 -27.46
N GLN A 438 -8.30 3.23 -26.29
CA GLN A 438 -9.46 2.54 -25.71
C GLN A 438 -10.59 3.49 -25.29
N LEU A 439 -10.32 4.80 -25.18
CA LEU A 439 -11.27 5.82 -24.75
C LEU A 439 -11.80 6.67 -25.92
N GLN A 440 -11.19 6.63 -27.09
CA GLN A 440 -11.56 7.46 -28.25
C GLN A 440 -12.99 7.20 -28.76
N HIS A 441 -13.56 6.02 -28.48
CA HIS A 441 -14.95 5.72 -28.80
C HIS A 441 -15.96 6.25 -27.78
N PHE A 442 -15.49 6.73 -26.64
CA PHE A 442 -16.33 7.14 -25.51
C PHE A 442 -16.22 8.64 -25.19
N ILE A 443 -15.11 9.27 -25.54
CA ILE A 443 -14.88 10.70 -25.31
C ILE A 443 -14.27 11.38 -26.52
N ILE A 444 -14.59 12.66 -26.69
CA ILE A 444 -14.01 13.54 -27.70
C ILE A 444 -13.66 14.88 -27.05
N ASP A 445 -12.60 15.55 -27.51
CA ASP A 445 -12.24 16.87 -26.99
C ASP A 445 -13.40 17.87 -27.15
N ALA A 446 -13.65 18.68 -26.12
CA ALA A 446 -14.78 19.60 -26.11
C ALA A 446 -14.71 20.67 -27.19
N THR A 447 -13.52 20.98 -27.70
CA THR A 447 -13.32 21.97 -28.76
C THR A 447 -13.58 21.41 -30.17
N GLU A 448 -13.73 20.09 -30.32
CA GLU A 448 -14.03 19.47 -31.60
C GLU A 448 -15.50 19.66 -31.99
N PRO A 449 -15.83 19.69 -33.30
CA PRO A 449 -17.22 19.77 -33.78
C PRO A 449 -18.10 18.63 -33.24
N LEU A 450 -19.42 18.90 -33.13
CA LEU A 450 -20.39 17.87 -32.74
C LEU A 450 -20.39 16.71 -33.76
N THR A 451 -20.32 15.48 -33.25
CA THR A 451 -20.47 14.28 -34.09
C THR A 451 -21.89 14.20 -34.67
N PRO A 452 -22.12 13.44 -35.76
CA PRO A 452 -23.47 13.25 -36.30
C PRO A 452 -24.47 12.72 -35.25
N SER A 453 -24.05 11.77 -34.41
CA SER A 453 -24.89 11.20 -33.35
C SER A 453 -25.27 12.21 -32.28
N GLU A 454 -24.36 13.11 -31.89
CA GLU A 454 -24.66 14.17 -30.95
C GLU A 454 -25.60 15.21 -31.55
N ARG A 455 -25.37 15.62 -32.82
CA ARG A 455 -26.28 16.53 -33.53
C ARG A 455 -27.70 15.98 -33.60
N GLN A 456 -27.84 14.68 -33.85
CA GLN A 456 -29.14 14.01 -33.84
C GLN A 456 -29.80 14.10 -32.46
N LEU A 457 -29.07 13.80 -31.37
CA LEU A 457 -29.63 13.91 -30.02
C LEU A 457 -30.05 15.34 -29.65
N TRP A 458 -29.29 16.34 -30.08
CA TRP A 458 -29.65 17.75 -29.92
C TRP A 458 -30.93 18.09 -30.70
N GLN A 459 -31.07 17.61 -31.93
CA GLN A 459 -32.29 17.80 -32.74
C GLN A 459 -33.51 17.09 -32.14
N GLU A 460 -33.31 15.92 -31.54
CA GLU A 460 -34.36 15.15 -30.85
C GLU A 460 -34.73 15.70 -29.46
N GLY A 461 -34.06 16.75 -28.97
CA GLY A 461 -34.25 17.26 -27.60
C GLY A 461 -33.79 16.29 -26.51
N ARG A 462 -32.93 15.33 -26.86
CA ARG A 462 -32.41 14.26 -25.99
C ARG A 462 -30.94 14.45 -25.65
N ALA A 463 -30.38 15.61 -25.96
CA ALA A 463 -29.02 15.95 -25.58
C ALA A 463 -28.88 15.95 -24.05
N PRO A 464 -27.77 15.43 -23.52
CA PRO A 464 -27.54 15.40 -22.10
C PRO A 464 -27.44 16.82 -21.54
N LEU A 465 -28.32 17.12 -20.58
CA LEU A 465 -28.28 18.36 -19.80
C LEU A 465 -27.58 18.07 -18.47
N PRO A 466 -26.80 19.02 -17.93
CA PRO A 466 -26.17 18.84 -16.63
C PRO A 466 -27.25 18.72 -15.54
N SER A 467 -27.30 17.57 -14.86
CA SER A 467 -28.16 17.38 -13.69
C SER A 467 -27.70 18.30 -12.55
N PRO A 468 -28.60 19.04 -11.86
CA PRO A 468 -28.19 19.83 -10.70
C PRO A 468 -27.57 18.93 -9.62
N LYS A 469 -26.37 19.27 -9.14
CA LYS A 469 -25.78 18.60 -7.96
C LYS A 469 -26.54 19.09 -6.71
N PRO A 470 -26.73 18.23 -5.69
CA PRO A 470 -27.36 18.65 -4.44
C PRO A 470 -26.59 19.83 -3.83
N PRO A 471 -27.29 20.78 -3.18
CA PRO A 471 -26.66 21.93 -2.55
C PRO A 471 -25.72 21.50 -1.42
N CYS A 472 -24.74 22.35 -1.14
CA CYS A 472 -23.73 22.17 -0.09
C CYS A 472 -24.40 21.82 1.25
N GLU A 473 -24.31 20.57 1.71
CA GLU A 473 -24.67 20.23 3.08
C GLU A 473 -23.63 20.84 4.03
N SER A 474 -24.09 21.75 4.87
CA SER A 474 -23.32 22.36 5.93
C SER A 474 -22.96 21.35 7.01
N GLU A 475 -21.73 21.47 7.51
CA GLU A 475 -21.19 20.87 8.74
C GLU A 475 -20.90 19.36 8.74
N PHE A 476 -19.68 19.02 8.30
CA PHE A 476 -18.79 18.11 9.04
C PHE A 476 -17.37 18.69 9.02
N ALA A 477 -16.73 18.61 10.18
CA ALA A 477 -15.58 19.40 10.62
C ALA A 477 -14.41 19.44 9.63
N ASP A 478 -13.83 20.64 9.51
CA ASP A 478 -12.47 20.88 9.05
C ASP A 478 -11.52 19.85 9.66
N GLN A 479 -10.84 19.08 8.81
CA GLN A 479 -9.53 18.56 9.17
C GLN A 479 -8.56 19.70 8.91
N GLY A 480 -8.12 20.31 10.00
CA GLY A 480 -7.45 21.60 10.03
C GLY A 480 -6.23 21.71 9.12
N GLU A 481 -5.95 22.96 8.75
CA GLU A 481 -4.69 23.37 8.15
C GLU A 481 -3.52 22.84 9.00
N VAL A 482 -2.72 21.97 8.39
CA VAL A 482 -1.46 21.50 8.97
C VAL A 482 -0.52 22.71 9.00
N GLY A 483 -0.23 23.20 10.21
CA GLY A 483 0.67 24.32 10.45
C GLY A 483 2.08 24.04 9.90
N GLY A 484 2.72 25.08 9.38
CA GLY A 484 4.01 25.03 8.70
C GLY A 484 5.20 24.46 9.51
N ASP A 485 5.05 24.23 10.82
CA ASP A 485 6.09 23.69 11.72
C ASP A 485 6.12 22.15 11.79
N GLU A 486 5.10 21.41 11.31
CA GLU A 486 5.12 19.94 11.31
C GLU A 486 6.03 19.33 10.22
N TYR A 487 6.40 20.13 9.21
CA TYR A 487 7.13 19.67 8.02
C TYR A 487 8.64 19.57 8.21
N GLU A 488 9.24 20.28 9.17
CA GLU A 488 10.70 20.27 9.37
C GLU A 488 11.18 18.91 9.95
N TYR A 489 10.33 18.24 10.72
CA TYR A 489 10.63 16.95 11.34
C TYR A 489 10.57 15.76 10.35
N LEU A 490 9.63 15.79 9.39
CA LEU A 490 9.50 14.75 8.36
C LEU A 490 10.63 14.80 7.32
N GLN A 491 11.30 15.94 7.16
CA GLN A 491 12.51 16.03 6.33
C GLN A 491 13.70 15.29 6.96
N ARG A 492 13.77 15.19 8.30
CA ARG A 492 14.78 14.38 9.01
C ARG A 492 14.54 12.87 8.88
N PHE A 493 13.29 12.44 8.64
CA PHE A 493 12.98 11.04 8.33
C PHE A 493 13.64 10.55 7.04
N GLY A 494 13.76 11.41 6.02
CA GLY A 494 14.39 11.06 4.74
C GLY A 494 15.87 11.45 4.60
N GLY A 495 16.32 12.46 5.36
CA GLY A 495 17.66 13.05 5.22
C GLY A 495 18.77 12.43 6.07
N THR A 496 18.43 11.71 7.15
CA THR A 496 19.41 11.19 8.13
C THR A 496 19.13 9.73 8.48
N TRP A 497 19.59 8.83 7.61
CA TRP A 497 19.80 7.40 7.88
C TRP A 497 20.94 6.88 7.02
#